data_AF-A0A3M6U3C2-F1
#
_entry.id   AF-A0A3M6U3C2-F1
#
_cell.length_a   1.000
_cell.length_b   1.000
_cell.length_c   1.000
_cell.angle_alpha   90.00
_cell.angle_beta   90.00
_cell.angle_gamma   90.00
#
_symmetry.space_group_name_H-M   'P 1'
#
loop_
_entity.id
_entity.type
_entity.pdbx_description
1 polymer ?
#
loop_
_entity_poly.entity_id
_entity_poly.type
_entity_poly.pdbx_seq_one_letter_code
_entity_poly.pdbx_strand_id
1 'polypeptide(L)'
;MVRGGSSRWDTQGQEAAETRYALSLLAGNATMISEDFNMTEVFTVLTEVIRDNFRNAKLKQHLLPALGEFLFYAATQEENLGGEIPQWDVPGVTFTIVTRCLHEGEDIAVQHFAAKAIENVASTHGRHCTKFATNDTAQLLWNFFTHCTIDAQKAFDEVEQYYKMRKGL
;
A
#
# COMPACT_ATOMS: atom_id res chain seq x y z
N MET A 1 24.14 -32.87 -14.83
CA MET A 1 23.31 -33.03 -13.62
C MET A 1 23.71 -31.92 -12.64
N VAL A 2 23.12 -30.73 -12.76
CA VAL A 2 23.35 -29.62 -11.84
C VAL A 2 21.98 -29.22 -11.31
N ARG A 3 21.74 -29.49 -10.03
CA ARG A 3 20.56 -29.03 -9.30
C ARG A 3 20.74 -27.53 -9.07
N GLY A 4 20.08 -26.69 -9.87
CA GLY A 4 19.95 -25.27 -9.61
C GLY A 4 18.97 -25.07 -8.45
N GLY A 5 19.50 -24.71 -7.28
CA GLY A 5 18.68 -24.40 -6.12
C GLY A 5 17.86 -23.14 -6.38
N SER A 6 16.53 -23.28 -6.30
CA SER A 6 15.61 -22.15 -6.22
C SER A 6 16.01 -21.28 -5.04
N SER A 7 16.28 -19.99 -5.30
CA SER A 7 16.80 -19.09 -4.28
C SER A 7 15.65 -18.70 -3.34
N ARG A 8 15.97 -18.58 -2.05
CA ARG A 8 15.04 -18.16 -0.99
C ARG A 8 14.39 -16.79 -1.24
N TRP A 9 14.94 -16.03 -2.18
CA TRP A 9 14.46 -14.71 -2.62
C TRP A 9 13.31 -14.82 -3.63
N ASP A 10 13.30 -15.86 -4.47
CA ASP A 10 12.24 -16.11 -5.46
C ASP A 10 10.91 -16.47 -4.77
N THR A 11 10.99 -17.24 -3.69
CA THR A 11 9.83 -17.67 -2.89
C THR A 11 9.24 -16.51 -2.09
N GLN A 12 10.06 -15.60 -1.55
CA GLN A 12 9.57 -14.43 -0.80
C GLN A 12 8.95 -13.35 -1.71
N GLY A 13 9.50 -13.15 -2.91
CA GLY A 13 8.94 -12.23 -3.90
C GLY A 13 7.61 -12.72 -4.49
N GLN A 14 7.48 -14.04 -4.71
CA GLN A 14 6.22 -14.67 -5.12
C GLN A 14 5.16 -14.60 -4.02
N GLU A 15 5.49 -14.93 -2.76
CA GLU A 15 4.55 -14.85 -1.63
C GLU A 15 4.01 -13.43 -1.40
N ALA A 16 4.87 -12.41 -1.56
CA ALA A 16 4.50 -10.99 -1.41
C ALA A 16 3.64 -10.46 -2.56
N ALA A 17 3.89 -10.94 -3.79
CA ALA A 17 3.04 -10.65 -4.94
C ALA A 17 1.68 -11.37 -4.83
N GLU A 18 1.66 -12.59 -4.31
CA GLU A 18 0.46 -13.39 -4.10
C GLU A 18 -0.42 -12.85 -2.97
N THR A 19 0.14 -12.37 -1.86
CA THR A 19 -0.64 -11.75 -0.77
C THR A 19 -1.22 -10.39 -1.16
N ARG A 20 -0.45 -9.57 -1.88
CA ARG A 20 -0.93 -8.30 -2.44
C ARG A 20 -2.03 -8.54 -3.47
N TYR A 21 -1.84 -9.54 -4.35
CA TYR A 21 -2.84 -9.94 -5.32
C TYR A 21 -4.08 -10.54 -4.67
N ALA A 22 -3.95 -11.35 -3.61
CA ALA A 22 -5.09 -11.93 -2.89
C ALA A 22 -5.93 -10.88 -2.15
N LEU A 23 -5.29 -9.87 -1.53
CA LEU A 23 -6.00 -8.78 -0.85
C LEU A 23 -6.60 -7.78 -1.85
N SER A 24 -5.91 -7.49 -2.95
CA SER A 24 -6.45 -6.71 -4.06
C SER A 24 -7.56 -7.48 -4.81
N LEU A 25 -7.51 -8.82 -4.85
CA LEU A 25 -8.61 -9.67 -5.33
C LEU A 25 -9.79 -9.66 -4.36
N LEU A 26 -9.56 -9.64 -3.05
CA LEU A 26 -10.63 -9.57 -2.06
C LEU A 26 -11.31 -8.19 -2.11
N ALA A 27 -10.54 -7.10 -2.23
CA ALA A 27 -11.07 -5.76 -2.46
C ALA A 27 -11.77 -5.63 -3.83
N GLY A 28 -11.23 -6.28 -4.87
CA GLY A 28 -11.78 -6.27 -6.23
C GLY A 28 -12.96 -7.22 -6.48
N ASN A 29 -13.12 -8.27 -5.67
CA ASN A 29 -14.27 -9.21 -5.74
C ASN A 29 -15.32 -8.97 -4.65
N ALA A 30 -15.06 -8.09 -3.67
CA ALA A 30 -16.10 -7.59 -2.79
C ALA A 30 -16.98 -6.63 -3.59
N THR A 31 -18.05 -7.15 -4.18
CA THR A 31 -18.98 -6.38 -5.03
C THR A 31 -19.60 -5.18 -4.31
N MET A 32 -19.59 -5.14 -2.98
CA MET A 32 -19.76 -3.97 -2.11
C MET A 32 -19.49 -4.41 -0.66
N ILE A 33 -18.53 -3.81 0.06
CA ILE A 33 -18.51 -3.94 1.52
C ILE A 33 -19.67 -3.11 2.05
N SER A 34 -20.53 -3.72 2.87
CA SER A 34 -21.68 -3.02 3.47
C SER A 34 -21.21 -1.85 4.33
N GLU A 35 -21.93 -0.73 4.28
CA GLU A 35 -21.67 0.46 5.11
C GLU A 35 -21.74 0.15 6.62
N ASP A 36 -22.48 -0.88 7.01
CA ASP A 36 -22.57 -1.35 8.41
C ASP A 36 -21.32 -2.12 8.88
N PHE A 37 -20.42 -2.50 7.95
CA PHE A 37 -19.18 -3.15 8.31
C PHE A 37 -18.24 -2.18 9.03
N ASN A 38 -17.68 -2.62 10.16
CA ASN A 38 -16.75 -1.82 10.94
C ASN A 38 -15.35 -1.81 10.30
N MET A 39 -15.18 -0.97 9.28
CA MET A 39 -13.92 -0.80 8.58
C MET A 39 -12.86 -0.11 9.45
N THR A 40 -13.28 0.73 10.40
CA THR A 40 -12.39 1.37 11.40
C THR A 40 -11.56 0.34 12.17
N GLU A 41 -12.13 -0.81 12.53
CA GLU A 41 -11.40 -1.87 13.23
C GLU A 41 -10.31 -2.48 12.34
N VAL A 42 -10.58 -2.66 11.04
CA VAL A 42 -9.58 -3.16 10.07
C VAL A 42 -8.41 -2.20 9.97
N PHE A 43 -8.68 -0.89 9.85
CA PHE A 43 -7.63 0.13 9.84
C PHE A 43 -6.83 0.12 11.13
N THR A 44 -7.52 0.03 12.28
CA THR A 44 -6.90 -0.01 13.60
C THR A 44 -5.94 -1.19 13.70
N VAL A 45 -6.43 -2.43 13.53
CA VAL A 45 -5.62 -3.65 13.66
C VAL A 45 -4.42 -3.64 12.73
N LEU A 46 -4.61 -3.31 11.45
CA LEU A 46 -3.49 -3.26 10.49
C LEU A 46 -2.45 -2.20 10.88
N THR A 47 -2.91 -1.03 11.34
CA THR A 47 -2.03 0.06 11.77
C THR A 47 -1.24 -0.34 13.01
N GLU A 48 -1.88 -0.99 13.98
CA GLU A 48 -1.21 -1.43 15.21
C GLU A 48 -0.15 -2.49 14.93
N VAL A 49 -0.46 -3.49 14.09
CA VAL A 49 0.51 -4.52 13.72
C VAL A 49 1.72 -3.91 13.01
N ILE A 50 1.51 -2.96 12.09
CA ILE A 50 2.61 -2.24 11.42
C ILE A 50 3.40 -1.39 12.42
N ARG A 51 2.72 -0.64 13.29
CA ARG A 51 3.34 0.25 14.29
C ARG A 51 4.21 -0.53 15.25
N ASP A 52 3.71 -1.63 15.79
CA ASP A 52 4.39 -2.44 16.80
C ASP A 52 5.59 -3.19 16.20
N ASN A 53 5.56 -3.42 14.88
CA ASN A 53 6.62 -4.08 14.12
C ASN A 53 7.32 -3.13 13.13
N PHE A 54 7.36 -1.82 13.40
CA PHE A 54 7.74 -0.82 12.40
C PHE A 54 9.15 -1.01 11.82
N ARG A 55 10.06 -1.65 12.55
CA ARG A 55 11.43 -1.96 12.08
C ARG A 55 11.50 -3.14 11.10
N ASN A 56 10.42 -3.91 10.98
CA ASN A 56 10.36 -5.08 10.11
C ASN A 56 9.90 -4.68 8.70
N ALA A 57 10.87 -4.36 7.83
CA ALA A 57 10.60 -3.98 6.45
C ALA A 57 9.78 -5.03 5.70
N LYS A 58 10.09 -6.33 5.87
CA LYS A 58 9.35 -7.41 5.21
C LYS A 58 7.88 -7.42 5.61
N LEU A 59 7.55 -7.25 6.90
CA LEU A 59 6.16 -7.13 7.36
C LEU A 59 5.46 -5.92 6.72
N LYS A 60 6.13 -4.76 6.68
CA LYS A 60 5.59 -3.56 6.03
C LYS A 60 5.34 -3.77 4.54
N GLN A 61 6.22 -4.46 3.82
CA GLN A 61 6.04 -4.78 2.40
C GLN A 61 4.78 -5.60 2.09
N HIS A 62 4.23 -6.33 3.08
CA HIS A 62 3.00 -7.13 2.92
C HIS A 62 1.76 -6.38 3.43
N LEU A 63 1.85 -5.72 4.59
CA LEU A 63 0.69 -5.09 5.23
C LEU A 63 0.41 -3.67 4.76
N LEU A 64 1.43 -2.89 4.43
CA LEU A 64 1.27 -1.50 3.97
C LEU A 64 0.48 -1.41 2.65
N PRO A 65 0.70 -2.29 1.64
CA PRO A 65 -0.14 -2.31 0.45
C PRO A 65 -1.61 -2.61 0.78
N ALA A 66 -1.87 -3.59 1.66
CA ALA A 66 -3.23 -3.93 2.06
C ALA A 66 -3.95 -2.77 2.74
N LEU A 67 -3.25 -2.10 3.66
CA LEU A 67 -3.75 -0.90 4.32
C LEU A 67 -4.05 0.22 3.31
N GLY A 68 -3.16 0.45 2.35
CA GLY A 68 -3.35 1.44 1.28
C GLY A 68 -4.57 1.16 0.40
N GLU A 69 -4.80 -0.10 0.02
CA GLU A 69 -5.97 -0.51 -0.77
C GLU A 69 -7.28 -0.30 0.01
N PHE A 70 -7.32 -0.65 1.30
CA PHE A 70 -8.50 -0.40 2.13
C PHE A 70 -8.79 1.08 2.32
N LEU A 71 -7.74 1.92 2.46
CA LEU A 71 -7.90 3.37 2.54
C LEU A 71 -8.45 3.94 1.23
N PHE A 72 -7.93 3.49 0.09
CA PHE A 72 -8.41 3.90 -1.21
C PHE A 72 -9.85 3.46 -1.44
N TYR A 73 -10.19 2.22 -1.11
CA TYR A 73 -11.54 1.71 -1.20
C TYR A 73 -12.52 2.56 -0.37
N ALA A 74 -12.21 2.82 0.90
CA ALA A 74 -13.06 3.66 1.75
C ALA A 74 -13.25 5.07 1.15
N ALA A 75 -12.16 5.69 0.69
CA ALA A 75 -12.20 7.01 0.08
C ALA A 75 -13.04 7.06 -1.21
N THR A 76 -12.89 6.09 -2.10
CA THR A 76 -13.69 5.99 -3.33
C THR A 76 -15.17 5.71 -3.05
N GLN A 77 -15.48 4.87 -2.06
CA GLN A 77 -16.87 4.58 -1.72
C GLN A 77 -17.59 5.79 -1.12
N GLU A 78 -16.96 6.50 -0.17
CA GLU A 78 -17.53 7.73 0.39
C GLU A 78 -17.69 8.83 -0.66
N GLU A 79 -16.72 8.96 -1.58
CA GLU A 79 -16.81 9.86 -2.73
C GLU A 79 -17.99 9.51 -3.64
N ASN A 80 -18.16 8.24 -3.99
CA ASN A 80 -19.26 7.76 -4.84
C ASN A 80 -20.63 7.92 -4.18
N LEU A 81 -20.72 7.74 -2.86
CA LEU A 81 -21.93 7.97 -2.08
C LEU A 81 -22.21 9.46 -1.86
N GLY A 82 -21.19 10.32 -1.97
CA GLY A 82 -21.27 11.74 -1.69
C GLY A 82 -21.40 12.06 -0.20
N GLY A 83 -20.96 11.15 0.68
CA GLY A 83 -21.14 11.26 2.12
C GLY A 83 -20.19 10.36 2.91
N GLU A 84 -19.97 10.72 4.18
CA GLU A 84 -19.11 9.95 5.08
C GLU A 84 -19.86 8.72 5.62
N ILE A 85 -19.17 7.59 5.74
CA ILE A 85 -19.65 6.39 6.43
C ILE A 85 -19.03 6.41 7.84
N PRO A 86 -19.81 6.62 8.92
CA PRO A 86 -19.27 6.75 10.28
C PRO A 86 -18.40 5.57 10.73
N GLN A 87 -18.75 4.35 10.31
CA GLN A 87 -18.08 3.08 10.65
C GLN A 87 -16.74 2.90 9.92
N TRP A 88 -16.41 3.81 8.99
CA TRP A 88 -15.22 3.76 8.15
C TRP A 88 -14.24 4.89 8.47
N ASP A 89 -14.39 5.53 9.62
CA ASP A 89 -13.42 6.52 10.09
C ASP A 89 -12.03 5.88 10.22
N VAL A 90 -11.01 6.61 9.79
CA VAL A 90 -9.63 6.13 9.78
C VAL A 90 -8.88 6.79 10.92
N PRO A 91 -8.28 6.02 11.85
CA PRO A 91 -7.49 6.58 12.93
C PRO A 91 -6.37 7.50 12.42
N GLY A 92 -6.17 8.67 13.05
CA GLY A 92 -5.11 9.61 12.66
C GLY A 92 -3.71 9.00 12.60
N VAL A 93 -3.43 8.05 13.50
CA VAL A 93 -2.16 7.30 13.56
C VAL A 93 -1.92 6.48 12.28
N THR A 94 -2.96 6.05 11.57
CA THR A 94 -2.84 5.34 10.29
C THR A 94 -2.15 6.22 9.25
N PHE A 95 -2.62 7.46 9.09
CA PHE A 95 -2.00 8.44 8.18
C PHE A 95 -0.56 8.73 8.59
N THR A 96 -0.30 8.91 9.89
CA THR A 96 1.06 9.11 10.41
C THR A 96 1.98 7.92 10.11
N ILE A 97 1.50 6.68 10.22
CA ILE A 97 2.31 5.49 9.90
C ILE A 97 2.61 5.42 8.41
N VAL A 98 1.62 5.69 7.55
CA VAL A 98 1.82 5.71 6.09
C VAL A 98 2.83 6.79 5.70
N THR A 99 2.71 8.02 6.20
CA THR A 99 3.68 9.09 5.89
C THR A 99 5.06 8.80 6.48
N ARG A 100 5.15 8.20 7.68
CA ARG A 100 6.43 7.78 8.27
C ARG A 100 7.19 6.79 7.41
N CYS A 101 6.48 5.93 6.67
CA CYS A 101 7.10 4.98 5.73
C CYS A 101 7.75 5.65 4.51
N LEU A 102 7.59 6.96 4.29
CA LEU A 102 8.30 7.71 3.23
C LEU A 102 9.66 8.25 3.68
N HIS A 103 9.97 8.29 4.98
CA HIS A 103 11.19 8.93 5.46
C HIS A 103 12.46 8.24 4.95
N GLU A 104 13.54 9.02 4.84
CA GLU A 104 14.87 8.51 4.51
C GLU A 104 15.31 7.42 5.50
N GLY A 105 15.98 6.39 4.98
CA GLY A 105 16.43 5.22 5.75
C GLY A 105 15.42 4.08 5.81
N GLU A 106 14.21 4.26 5.26
CA GLU A 106 13.26 3.18 5.03
C GLU A 106 13.65 2.29 3.83
N ASP A 107 13.12 1.08 3.83
CA ASP A 107 13.25 0.17 2.68
C ASP A 107 12.55 0.78 1.45
N ILE A 108 13.22 0.74 0.30
CA ILE A 108 12.75 1.43 -0.90
C ILE A 108 11.40 0.91 -1.41
N ALA A 109 11.13 -0.40 -1.24
CA ALA A 109 9.84 -0.96 -1.60
C ALA A 109 8.75 -0.49 -0.63
N VAL A 110 9.05 -0.39 0.66
CA VAL A 110 8.14 0.20 1.66
C VAL A 110 7.83 1.66 1.33
N GLN A 111 8.83 2.48 0.99
CA GLN A 111 8.64 3.87 0.57
C GLN A 111 7.74 3.96 -0.68
N HIS A 112 7.97 3.09 -1.67
CA HIS A 112 7.13 3.04 -2.87
C HIS A 112 5.68 2.67 -2.55
N PHE A 113 5.43 1.69 -1.67
CA PHE A 113 4.06 1.32 -1.29
C PHE A 113 3.37 2.42 -0.48
N ALA A 114 4.11 3.13 0.37
CA ALA A 114 3.59 4.32 1.05
C ALA A 114 3.20 5.41 0.05
N ALA A 115 4.09 5.73 -0.89
CA ALA A 115 3.84 6.71 -1.93
C ALA A 115 2.61 6.34 -2.76
N LYS A 116 2.48 5.07 -3.16
CA LYS A 116 1.35 4.59 -3.94
C LYS A 116 0.02 4.65 -3.17
N ALA A 117 0.03 4.30 -1.88
CA ALA A 117 -1.15 4.43 -1.04
C ALA A 117 -1.61 5.90 -0.94
N ILE A 118 -0.66 6.83 -0.76
CA ILE A 118 -0.95 8.26 -0.69
C ILE A 118 -1.47 8.77 -2.03
N GLU A 119 -0.83 8.42 -3.15
CA GLU A 119 -1.26 8.78 -4.51
C GLU A 119 -2.70 8.34 -4.76
N ASN A 120 -3.03 7.06 -4.49
CA ASN A 120 -4.36 6.51 -4.69
C ASN A 120 -5.39 7.26 -3.84
N VAL A 121 -5.17 7.43 -2.54
CA VAL A 121 -6.13 8.14 -1.66
C VAL A 121 -6.23 9.62 -2.01
N ALA A 122 -5.12 10.27 -2.41
CA ALA A 122 -5.12 11.67 -2.83
C ALA A 122 -5.81 11.89 -4.19
N SER A 123 -6.04 10.82 -4.98
CA SER A 123 -6.79 10.91 -6.23
C SER A 123 -8.32 11.02 -6.04
N THR A 124 -8.82 10.82 -4.82
CA THR A 124 -10.24 10.97 -4.47
C THR A 124 -10.53 12.33 -3.85
N HIS A 125 -11.80 12.62 -3.63
CA HIS A 125 -12.28 13.75 -2.82
C HIS A 125 -12.78 13.27 -1.44
N GLY A 126 -12.91 14.19 -0.49
CA GLY A 126 -13.49 13.91 0.83
C GLY A 126 -12.48 13.81 1.98
N ARG A 127 -12.93 13.29 3.12
CA ARG A 127 -12.19 13.40 4.38
C ARG A 127 -10.84 12.67 4.37
N HIS A 128 -10.74 11.51 3.72
CA HIS A 128 -9.51 10.71 3.77
C HIS A 128 -8.37 11.34 2.95
N CYS A 129 -8.65 11.90 1.77
CA CYS A 129 -7.62 12.56 0.97
C CYS A 129 -7.06 13.82 1.64
N THR A 130 -7.93 14.59 2.31
CA THR A 130 -7.50 15.82 3.01
C THR A 130 -6.49 15.55 4.14
N LYS A 131 -6.48 14.34 4.71
CA LYS A 131 -5.49 13.94 5.73
C LYS A 131 -4.09 13.78 5.16
N PHE A 132 -3.95 13.44 3.88
CA PHE A 132 -2.66 13.37 3.21
C PHE A 132 -2.25 14.70 2.55
N ALA A 133 -3.20 15.60 2.30
CA ALA A 133 -2.98 16.91 1.67
C ALA A 133 -2.30 17.92 2.63
N THR A 134 -1.08 17.60 3.07
CA THR A 134 -0.25 18.43 3.94
C THR A 134 1.07 18.80 3.26
N ASN A 135 1.67 19.92 3.67
CA ASN A 135 2.99 20.32 3.18
C ASN A 135 4.07 19.27 3.50
N ASP A 136 3.99 18.65 4.68
CA ASP A 136 4.96 17.64 5.12
C ASP A 136 4.89 16.41 4.22
N THR A 137 3.68 15.91 3.91
CA THR A 137 3.51 14.80 2.96
C THR A 137 4.06 15.16 1.58
N ALA A 138 3.76 16.37 1.09
CA ALA A 138 4.24 16.83 -0.22
C ALA A 138 5.78 16.90 -0.28
N GLN A 139 6.43 17.38 0.78
CA GLN A 139 7.88 17.42 0.88
C GLN A 139 8.50 16.01 0.90
N LEU A 140 7.91 15.09 1.66
CA LEU A 140 8.37 13.69 1.69
C LEU A 140 8.26 13.01 0.32
N LEU A 141 7.15 13.22 -0.39
CA LEU A 141 6.97 12.70 -1.75
C LEU A 141 7.93 13.32 -2.75
N TRP A 142 8.16 14.64 -2.65
CA TRP A 142 9.14 15.33 -3.49
C TRP A 142 10.55 14.76 -3.27
N ASN A 143 10.98 14.64 -2.02
CA ASN A 143 12.28 14.08 -1.67
C ASN A 143 12.40 12.63 -2.15
N PHE A 144 11.36 11.80 -1.95
CA PHE A 144 11.34 10.45 -2.50
C PHE A 144 11.51 10.46 -4.02
N PHE A 145 10.74 11.27 -4.75
CA PHE A 145 10.83 11.36 -6.21
C PHE A 145 12.22 11.80 -6.70
N THR A 146 12.82 12.82 -6.08
CA THR A 146 14.12 13.36 -6.52
C THR A 146 15.31 12.47 -6.15
N HIS A 147 15.18 11.61 -5.13
CA HIS A 147 16.25 10.73 -4.65
C HIS A 147 16.06 9.26 -5.05
N CYS A 148 14.91 8.88 -5.60
CA CYS A 148 14.69 7.57 -6.21
C CYS A 148 15.37 7.51 -7.60
N THR A 149 16.69 7.64 -7.66
CA THR A 149 17.44 7.62 -8.92
C THR A 149 17.64 6.18 -9.44
N ILE A 150 17.02 5.86 -10.58
CA ILE A 150 17.41 4.90 -11.63
C ILE A 150 17.51 3.40 -11.26
N ASP A 151 17.96 3.00 -10.08
CA ASP A 151 18.13 1.57 -9.72
C ASP A 151 16.81 0.86 -9.42
N ALA A 152 15.80 1.60 -8.94
CA ALA A 152 14.46 1.08 -8.73
C ALA A 152 13.77 0.72 -10.07
N GLN A 153 14.02 1.51 -11.13
CA GLN A 153 13.42 1.31 -12.45
C GLN A 153 13.79 -0.05 -13.06
N LYS A 154 15.04 -0.50 -12.91
CA LYS A 154 15.47 -1.83 -13.39
C LYS A 154 14.78 -2.98 -12.66
N ALA A 155 14.60 -2.86 -11.34
CA ALA A 155 13.88 -3.86 -10.55
C ALA A 155 12.39 -3.91 -10.91
N PHE A 156 11.78 -2.76 -11.26
CA PHE A 156 10.39 -2.69 -11.70
C PHE A 156 10.18 -3.22 -13.13
N ASP A 157 11.09 -2.90 -14.06
CA ASP A 157 11.05 -3.40 -15.43
C ASP A 157 11.17 -4.94 -15.50
N GLU A 158 12.00 -5.54 -14.63
CA GLU A 158 12.12 -7.00 -14.49
C GLU A 158 10.84 -7.65 -13.96
N VAL A 159 10.17 -7.01 -12.98
CA VAL A 159 8.88 -7.49 -12.46
C VAL A 159 7.79 -7.36 -13.52
N GLU A 160 7.72 -6.25 -14.27
CA GLU A 160 6.74 -6.06 -15.34
C GLU A 160 6.96 -7.05 -16.51
N GLN A 161 8.22 -7.32 -16.88
CA GLN A 161 8.56 -8.37 -17.86
C GLN A 161 8.15 -9.76 -17.40
N TYR A 162 8.33 -10.09 -16.12
CA TYR A 162 7.88 -11.34 -15.54
C TYR A 162 6.36 -11.51 -15.63
N TYR A 163 5.59 -10.43 -15.41
CA TYR A 163 4.15 -10.43 -15.57
C TYR A 163 3.69 -10.63 -17.03
N LYS A 164 4.38 -10.03 -18.01
CA LYS A 164 4.09 -10.23 -19.44
C LYS A 164 4.34 -11.66 -19.89
N MET A 165 5.48 -12.25 -19.51
CA MET A 165 5.82 -13.64 -19.85
C MET A 165 4.84 -14.69 -19.27
N ARG A 166 4.26 -14.45 -18.08
CA ARG A 166 3.40 -15.45 -17.41
C ARG A 166 1.92 -15.37 -17.83
N LYS A 167 1.47 -14.23 -18.37
CA LYS A 167 0.07 -14.05 -18.84
C LYS A 167 -0.14 -14.36 -20.32
N GLY A 168 0.90 -14.70 -21.09
CA GLY A 168 0.75 -15.00 -22.51
C GLY A 168 0.25 -13.81 -23.32
N LEU A 169 0.76 -12.61 -23.02
CA LEU A 169 0.65 -11.41 -23.85
C LEU A 169 2.02 -11.06 -24.42
#